data_AF-A0A348NV14-F1
#
_entry.id   AF-A0A348NV14-F1
#
_cell.length_a   1.000
_cell.length_b   1.000
_cell.length_c   1.000
_cell.angle_alpha   90.00
_cell.angle_beta   90.00
_cell.angle_gamma   90.00
#
_symmetry.space_group_name_H-M   'P 1'
#
loop_
_entity.id
_entity.type
_entity.pdbx_description
1 polymer ?
#
loop_
_entity_poly.entity_id
_entity_poly.type
_entity_poly.pdbx_seq_one_letter_code
_entity_poly.pdbx_strand_id
1 'polypeptide(L)'
;MDLAYVWFFQWYATLFSGFYLALLLILLALILRGVSFEYRHQRDSPRWKKGFDTMIVIGSAVPALLWGVAVANFVLGVPLDADHEFTGSLLT
;
A
#
# COMPACT_ATOMS: atom_id res chain seq x y z
N MET A 1 33.51 -1.25 -8.16
CA MET A 1 32.08 -0.99 -8.44
C MET A 1 31.34 -2.17 -7.89
N ASP A 2 30.87 -1.99 -6.67
CA ASP A 2 30.98 -3.03 -5.65
C ASP A 2 29.73 -3.89 -5.61
N LEU A 3 29.90 -5.17 -5.23
CA LEU A 3 28.82 -6.17 -5.19
C LEU A 3 27.56 -5.66 -4.48
N ALA A 4 27.71 -4.78 -3.48
CA ALA A 4 26.61 -4.14 -2.75
C ALA A 4 25.61 -3.39 -3.66
N TYR A 5 26.09 -2.75 -4.73
CA TYR A 5 25.22 -2.09 -5.71
C TYR A 5 24.32 -3.12 -6.38
N VAL A 6 24.90 -4.20 -6.91
CA VAL A 6 24.14 -5.25 -7.62
C VAL A 6 23.08 -5.88 -6.73
N TRP A 7 23.42 -6.24 -5.48
CA TRP A 7 22.47 -6.83 -4.53
C TRP A 7 21.34 -5.89 -4.14
N PHE A 8 21.64 -4.60 -3.96
CA PHE A 8 20.63 -3.58 -3.63
C PHE A 8 19.58 -3.43 -4.73
N PHE A 9 20.01 -3.26 -5.98
CA PHE A 9 19.07 -3.10 -7.11
C PHE A 9 18.27 -4.37 -7.38
N GLN A 10 18.90 -5.54 -7.28
CA GLN A 10 18.22 -6.81 -7.53
C GLN A 10 17.12 -7.09 -6.50
N TRP A 11 17.40 -6.85 -5.21
CA TRP A 11 16.41 -7.04 -4.16
C TRP A 11 15.27 -6.03 -4.26
N TYR A 12 15.58 -4.76 -4.55
CA TYR A 12 14.58 -3.72 -4.78
C TYR A 12 13.66 -4.03 -5.98
N ALA A 13 14.22 -4.48 -7.11
CA ALA A 13 13.45 -4.87 -8.28
C ALA A 13 12.48 -6.03 -7.98
N THR A 14 12.96 -7.02 -7.22
CA THR A 14 12.13 -8.17 -6.82
C THR A 14 10.99 -7.75 -5.90
N LEU A 15 11.26 -6.87 -4.92
CA LEU A 15 10.23 -6.32 -4.03
C LEU A 15 9.17 -5.51 -4.78
N PHE A 16 9.61 -4.60 -5.65
CA PHE A 16 8.71 -3.74 -6.42
C PHE A 16 7.85 -4.54 -7.41
N SER A 17 8.40 -5.61 -7.99
CA SER A 17 7.66 -6.50 -8.88
C SER A 17 6.67 -7.39 -8.11
N GLY A 18 7.14 -8.13 -7.10
CA GLY A 18 6.33 -9.11 -6.37
C GLY A 18 5.26 -8.51 -5.47
N PHE A 19 5.42 -7.25 -5.03
CA PHE A 19 4.45 -6.55 -4.17
C PHE A 19 3.88 -5.30 -4.84
N TYR A 20 3.87 -5.24 -6.18
CA TYR A 20 3.43 -4.06 -6.93
C TYR A 20 2.09 -3.51 -6.45
N LEU A 21 1.06 -4.36 -6.39
CA LEU A 21 -0.30 -3.95 -6.01
C LEU A 21 -0.35 -3.47 -4.55
N ALA A 22 0.34 -4.16 -3.64
CA ALA A 22 0.39 -3.77 -2.23
C ALA A 22 1.09 -2.42 -2.05
N LEU A 23 2.24 -2.21 -2.70
CA LEU A 23 2.98 -0.94 -2.66
C LEU A 23 2.19 0.21 -3.30
N LEU A 24 1.47 -0.05 -4.40
CA LEU A 24 0.57 0.92 -5.02
C LEU A 24 -0.55 1.33 -4.06
N LEU A 25 -1.19 0.37 -3.38
CA LEU A 25 -2.23 0.65 -2.40
C LEU A 25 -1.69 1.43 -1.20
N ILE A 26 -0.49 1.11 -0.71
CA ILE A 26 0.19 1.87 0.33
C ILE A 26 0.40 3.32 -0.14
N LEU A 27 0.92 3.52 -1.34
CA LEU A 27 1.17 4.85 -1.90
C LEU A 27 -0.13 5.66 -1.98
N LEU A 28 -1.21 5.09 -2.55
CA LEU A 28 -2.51 5.75 -2.63
C LEU A 28 -3.07 6.09 -1.25
N ALA A 29 -2.95 5.18 -0.28
CA ALA A 29 -3.39 5.42 1.10
C ALA A 29 -2.60 6.56 1.78
N LEU A 30 -1.29 6.64 1.53
CA LEU A 30 -0.44 7.71 2.05
C LEU A 30 -0.75 9.07 1.41
N ILE A 31 -1.03 9.09 0.10
CA ILE A 31 -1.49 10.29 -0.60
C ILE A 31 -2.83 10.75 -0.03
N LEU A 32 -3.80 9.84 0.12
CA LEU A 32 -5.11 10.11 0.71
C LEU A 32 -4.96 10.74 2.10
N ARG A 33 -4.08 10.17 2.94
CA ARG A 33 -3.79 10.68 4.27
C ARG A 33 -3.19 12.09 4.22
N GLY A 34 -2.21 12.34 3.35
CA GLY A 34 -1.59 13.66 3.17
C GLY A 34 -2.59 14.73 2.73
N VAL A 35 -3.38 14.43 1.70
CA VAL A 35 -4.48 15.28 1.24
C VAL A 35 -5.48 15.54 2.37
N SER A 36 -5.77 14.53 3.19
CA SER A 36 -6.76 14.70 4.24
C SER A 36 -6.34 15.70 5.31
N PHE A 37 -5.06 15.73 5.69
CA PHE A 37 -4.57 16.72 6.65
C PHE A 37 -4.61 18.15 6.10
N GLU A 38 -4.27 18.32 4.82
CA GLU A 38 -4.28 19.62 4.15
C GLU A 38 -5.70 20.18 4.01
N TYR A 39 -6.64 19.37 3.53
CA TYR A 39 -7.99 19.82 3.18
C TYR A 39 -8.97 19.86 4.36
N ARG A 40 -8.69 19.14 5.45
CA ARG A 40 -9.56 19.10 6.64
C ARG A 40 -9.86 20.50 7.22
N HIS A 41 -8.91 21.42 7.14
CA HIS A 41 -9.01 22.75 7.76
C HIS A 41 -9.65 23.81 6.86
N GLN A 42 -9.92 23.50 5.59
CA GLN A 42 -10.43 24.49 4.62
C GLN A 42 -11.91 24.85 4.82
N ARG A 43 -12.69 24.02 5.53
CA ARG A 43 -14.11 24.26 5.74
C ARG A 43 -14.55 23.87 7.14
N ASP A 44 -15.26 24.76 7.81
CA ASP A 44 -15.70 24.57 9.20
C ASP A 44 -17.05 23.83 9.31
N SER A 45 -17.20 22.73 8.58
CA SER A 45 -18.41 21.89 8.60
C SER A 45 -18.15 20.57 9.32
N PRO A 46 -19.04 20.13 10.24
CA PRO A 46 -18.91 18.83 10.90
C PRO A 46 -18.87 17.64 9.92
N ARG A 47 -19.66 17.71 8.83
CA ARG A 47 -19.67 16.66 7.78
C ARG A 47 -18.37 16.63 6.99
N TRP A 48 -17.78 17.79 6.74
CA TRP A 48 -16.47 17.92 6.09
C TRP A 48 -15.38 17.27 6.94
N LYS A 49 -15.25 17.70 8.20
CA LYS A 49 -14.25 17.16 9.14
C LYS A 49 -14.37 15.64 9.28
N LYS A 50 -15.60 15.12 9.43
CA LYS A 50 -15.84 13.66 9.53
C LYS A 50 -15.39 12.87 8.29
N GLY A 51 -15.57 13.43 7.09
CA GLY A 51 -15.09 12.82 5.85
C GLY A 51 -13.57 12.68 5.85
N PHE A 52 -12.86 13.75 6.19
CA PHE A 52 -11.39 13.74 6.28
C PHE A 52 -10.86 12.88 7.42
N ASP A 53 -11.53 12.87 8.58
CA ASP A 53 -11.18 11.99 9.69
C ASP A 53 -11.26 10.52 9.26
N THR A 54 -12.28 10.15 8.48
CA THR A 54 -12.42 8.80 7.92
C THR A 54 -11.30 8.47 6.93
N MET A 55 -10.96 9.42 6.05
CA MET A 55 -9.85 9.25 5.09
C MET A 55 -8.49 9.12 5.79
N ILE A 56 -8.27 9.82 6.91
CA ILE A 56 -7.06 9.68 7.73
C ILE A 56 -6.97 8.29 8.35
N VAL A 57 -8.09 7.78 8.89
CA VAL A 57 -8.16 6.43 9.47
C VAL A 57 -7.88 5.38 8.41
N ILE A 58 -8.57 5.41 7.27
CA ILE A 58 -8.37 4.46 6.17
C ILE A 58 -6.95 4.57 5.62
N GLY A 59 -6.47 5.79 5.37
CA GLY A 59 -5.13 6.08 4.88
C GLY A 59 -4.00 5.65 5.82
N SER A 60 -4.31 5.37 7.10
CA SER A 60 -3.35 4.88 8.09
C SER A 60 -3.50 3.38 8.35
N ALA A 61 -4.73 2.87 8.35
CA ALA A 61 -5.02 1.45 8.57
C ALA A 61 -4.55 0.59 7.40
N VAL A 62 -4.77 1.02 6.15
CA VAL A 62 -4.39 0.27 4.95
C VAL A 62 -2.88 0.00 4.91
N PRO A 63 -1.98 0.99 5.10
CA PRO A 63 -0.55 0.72 5.14
C PRO A 63 -0.12 -0.17 6.30
N ALA A 64 -0.70 0.01 7.49
CA ALA A 64 -0.38 -0.83 8.64
C ALA A 64 -0.71 -2.31 8.39
N LEU A 65 -1.88 -2.58 7.79
CA LEU A 65 -2.30 -3.93 7.43
C LEU A 65 -1.45 -4.52 6.31
N LEU A 66 -1.21 -3.76 5.22
CA LEU A 66 -0.42 -4.24 4.09
C LEU A 66 1.03 -4.52 4.48
N TRP A 67 1.62 -3.72 5.36
CA TRP A 67 2.93 -4.03 5.93
C TRP A 67 2.91 -5.28 6.79
N GLY A 68 1.87 -5.48 7.62
CA GLY A 68 1.71 -6.70 8.39
C GLY A 68 1.62 -7.95 7.52
N VAL A 69 0.80 -7.89 6.46
CA VAL A 69 0.65 -8.98 5.48
C VAL A 69 1.96 -9.22 4.73
N ALA A 70 2.66 -8.17 4.30
CA ALA A 70 3.95 -8.31 3.63
C ALA A 70 4.98 -9.01 4.54
N VAL A 71 5.13 -8.57 5.79
CA VAL A 71 6.06 -9.19 6.76
C VAL A 71 5.67 -10.63 7.08
N ALA A 72 4.39 -10.92 7.30
CA ALA A 72 3.93 -12.28 7.55
C ALA A 72 4.25 -13.21 6.37
N ASN A 73 4.02 -12.74 5.15
CA ASN A 73 4.40 -13.44 3.92
C ASN A 73 5.92 -13.67 3.83
N PHE A 74 6.74 -12.66 4.13
CA PHE A 74 8.20 -12.84 4.18
C PHE A 74 8.65 -13.90 5.19
N VAL A 75 8.06 -13.93 6.38
CA VAL A 75 8.43 -14.87 7.46
C VAL A 75 7.97 -16.29 7.16
N LEU A 76 6.78 -16.47 6.58
CA LEU A 76 6.23 -17.79 6.26
C LEU A 76 6.85 -18.42 5.01
N GLY A 77 7.63 -17.65 4.23
CA GLY A 77 8.16 -18.08 2.94
C GLY A 77 7.04 -18.07 1.91
N VAL A 78 6.96 -17.01 1.11
CA VAL A 78 5.90 -16.85 0.11
C VAL A 78 6.08 -17.91 -0.99
N PRO A 79 5.10 -18.80 -1.24
CA PRO A 79 4.92 -19.32 -2.57
C PRO A 79 4.47 -18.12 -3.40
N LEU A 80 5.40 -17.50 -4.13
CA LEU A 80 5.06 -16.54 -5.16
C LEU A 80 4.21 -17.30 -6.16
N ASP A 81 2.88 -17.26 -5.99
CA ASP A 81 2.01 -17.76 -7.04
C ASP A 81 2.19 -16.84 -8.25
N ALA A 82 2.46 -17.47 -9.38
CA ALA A 82 2.97 -16.86 -10.59
C ALA A 82 1.89 -16.10 -11.36
N ASP A 83 0.66 -16.06 -10.86
CA ASP A 83 -0.46 -15.51 -11.58
C ASP A 83 -0.88 -14.17 -10.97
N HIS A 84 -0.22 -13.11 -11.44
CA HIS A 84 -0.67 -11.71 -11.38
C HIS A 84 -2.06 -11.48 -12.03
N GLU A 85 -3.03 -12.41 -11.90
CA GLU A 85 -4.40 -12.29 -12.38
C GLU A 85 -5.40 -12.67 -11.29
N PHE A 86 -6.25 -11.71 -10.93
CA PHE A 86 -7.58 -12.02 -10.43
C PHE A 86 -8.40 -12.62 -11.58
N THR A 87 -8.47 -13.94 -11.69
CA THR A 87 -9.51 -14.61 -12.50
C THR A 87 -10.72 -14.95 -11.63
N GLY A 88 -11.49 -13.90 -11.29
CA GLY A 88 -12.83 -14.02 -10.74
C GLY A 88 -13.81 -13.32 -11.67
N SER A 89 -14.44 -14.06 -12.59
CA SER A 89 -15.57 -13.56 -13.37
C SER A 89 -16.71 -13.20 -12.42
N LEU A 90 -17.24 -11.98 -12.52
CA LEU A 90 -18.35 -11.54 -11.67
C LEU A 90 -19.68 -12.22 -12.04
N LEU A 91 -19.75 -13.03 -13.11
CA LEU A 91 -20.95 -13.74 -13.57
C LEU A 91 -20.64 -15.05 -14.34
N THR A 92 -19.81 -15.96 -13.82
CA THR A 92 -19.80 -17.38 -14.24
C THR A 92 -19.32 -18.23 -13.09
#